data_AF-A0A3N5FH42-F1
#
_entry.id   AF-A0A3N5FH42-F1
#
_cell.length_a   1.000
_cell.length_b   1.000
_cell.length_c   1.000
_cell.angle_alpha   90.00
_cell.angle_beta   90.00
_cell.angle_gamma   90.00
#
_symmetry.space_group_name_H-M   'P 1'
#
loop_
_entity.id
_entity.type
_entity.pdbx_description
1 polymer ?
#
loop_
_entity_poly.entity_id
_entity_poly.type
_entity_poly.pdbx_seq_one_letter_code
_entity_poly.pdbx_strand_id
1 'polypeptide(L)'
;MSSSALTDLRPHAHGQRSVFARRPVLTGIAVGAATLAPHVFLSPEGSVVYAAIGIALIAAVYFGFAVMNGSPRDQLVEFNVTGLFALAALLGLLLSPIVIPIAYFAHALW
;
A
#
# COMPACT_ATOMS: atom_id res chain seq x y z
N MET A 1 9.80 47.85 -29.71
CA MET A 1 9.08 46.64 -30.21
C MET A 1 10.15 45.56 -30.33
N SER A 2 10.21 44.47 -29.58
CA SER A 2 9.21 43.66 -28.90
C SER A 2 9.89 42.99 -27.69
N SER A 3 9.42 43.27 -26.48
CA SER A 3 9.77 42.54 -25.25
C SER A 3 8.46 41.99 -24.71
N SER A 4 8.07 40.80 -25.16
CA SER A 4 6.81 40.17 -24.77
C SER A 4 6.79 38.68 -25.12
N ALA A 5 7.77 37.92 -24.66
CA ALA A 5 7.79 36.46 -24.83
C ALA A 5 8.44 35.70 -23.66
N LEU A 6 8.36 36.23 -22.44
CA LEU A 6 8.92 35.57 -21.25
C LEU A 6 8.00 35.73 -20.03
N THR A 7 6.74 35.27 -20.11
CA THR A 7 5.92 35.05 -18.90
C THR A 7 4.66 34.27 -19.22
N ASP A 8 4.70 32.94 -19.26
CA ASP A 8 3.66 32.10 -18.61
C ASP A 8 4.00 30.60 -18.59
N LEU A 9 5.23 30.20 -18.25
CA LEU A 9 5.44 28.83 -17.74
C LEU A 9 5.08 28.82 -16.26
N ARG A 10 3.79 29.00 -15.96
CA ARG A 10 3.24 28.57 -14.67
C ARG A 10 3.38 27.05 -14.66
N PRO A 11 4.17 26.45 -13.75
CA PRO A 11 4.01 25.04 -13.48
C PRO A 11 2.55 24.87 -13.09
N HIS A 12 1.79 24.08 -13.85
CA HIS A 12 0.52 23.58 -13.39
C HIS A 12 0.83 22.67 -12.19
N ALA A 13 1.02 23.27 -11.03
CA ALA A 13 1.00 22.59 -9.76
C ALA A 13 -0.43 22.08 -9.60
N HIS A 14 -0.70 20.88 -10.12
CA HIS A 14 -1.82 20.07 -9.68
C HIS A 14 -1.52 19.63 -8.25
N GLY A 15 -1.56 20.59 -7.33
CA GLY A 15 -1.71 20.37 -5.90
C GLY A 15 -3.14 19.90 -5.63
N GLN A 16 -3.55 18.82 -6.29
CA GLN A 16 -4.69 18.05 -5.81
C GLN A 16 -4.21 17.38 -4.53
N ARG A 17 -4.35 18.10 -3.40
CA ARG A 17 -4.37 17.47 -2.08
C ARG A 17 -5.54 16.49 -2.10
N SER A 18 -5.23 15.25 -2.48
CA SER A 18 -6.12 14.11 -2.50
C SER A 18 -7.02 14.15 -1.27
N VAL A 19 -8.32 13.87 -1.44
CA VAL A 19 -9.25 13.83 -0.30
C VAL A 19 -8.74 12.86 0.77
N PHE A 20 -8.06 11.79 0.35
CA PHE A 20 -7.39 10.83 1.21
C PHE A 20 -6.21 11.43 1.99
N ALA A 21 -5.44 12.32 1.37
CA ALA A 21 -4.31 13.01 2.01
C ALA A 21 -4.75 14.06 3.04
N ARG A 22 -6.00 14.55 2.98
CA ARG A 22 -6.51 15.56 3.94
C ARG A 22 -6.87 14.97 5.30
N ARG A 23 -7.24 13.69 5.35
CA ARG A 23 -7.63 12.98 6.59
C ARG A 23 -7.05 11.57 6.61
N PRO A 24 -5.71 11.44 6.63
CA PRO A 24 -5.02 10.16 6.41
C PRO A 24 -5.46 9.08 7.41
N VAL A 25 -5.61 9.43 8.69
CA VAL A 25 -6.07 8.50 9.74
C VAL A 25 -7.49 8.02 9.46
N LEU A 26 -8.41 8.93 9.12
CA LEU A 26 -9.80 8.56 8.84
C LEU A 26 -9.90 7.71 7.58
N THR A 27 -9.10 8.01 6.56
CA THR A 27 -9.01 7.19 5.36
C THR A 27 -8.50 5.78 5.69
N GLY A 28 -7.43 5.65 6.47
CA GLY A 28 -6.91 4.35 6.90
C GLY A 28 -7.97 3.53 7.65
N ILE A 29 -8.67 4.16 8.60
CA ILE A 29 -9.78 3.51 9.33
C ILE A 29 -10.89 3.08 8.37
N ALA A 30 -11.32 3.96 7.46
CA ALA A 30 -12.40 3.66 6.52
C ALA A 30 -12.04 2.52 5.56
N VAL A 31 -10.81 2.52 5.03
CA VAL A 31 -10.31 1.46 4.15
C VAL A 31 -10.20 0.15 4.92
N GLY A 32 -9.57 0.16 6.10
CA GLY A 32 -9.44 -1.04 6.94
C GLY A 32 -10.79 -1.64 7.33
N ALA A 33 -11.74 -0.81 7.74
CA ALA A 33 -13.11 -1.25 8.05
C ALA A 33 -13.82 -1.82 6.81
N ALA A 34 -13.66 -1.18 5.63
CA ALA A 34 -14.20 -1.69 4.38
C ALA A 34 -13.60 -3.05 4.00
N THR A 35 -12.30 -3.25 4.21
CA THR A 35 -11.63 -4.54 3.99
C THR A 35 -12.11 -5.63 4.95
N LEU A 36 -12.64 -5.29 6.13
CA LEU A 36 -13.23 -6.28 7.04
C LEU A 36 -14.62 -6.75 6.59
N ALA A 37 -15.37 -5.96 5.82
CA ALA A 37 -16.76 -6.26 5.48
C ALA A 37 -16.96 -7.63 4.79
N PRO A 38 -16.10 -8.07 3.84
CA PRO A 38 -16.23 -9.38 3.20
C PRO A 38 -16.17 -10.56 4.18
N HIS A 39 -15.45 -10.43 5.30
CA HIS A 39 -15.29 -11.52 6.27
C HIS A 39 -16.61 -11.98 6.90
N VAL A 40 -17.65 -11.15 6.90
CA VAL A 40 -18.99 -11.51 7.40
C VAL A 40 -19.65 -12.58 6.51
N PHE A 41 -19.26 -12.67 5.25
CA PHE A 41 -19.86 -13.54 4.25
C PHE A 41 -18.96 -14.73 3.85
N LEU A 42 -17.72 -14.76 4.32
CA LEU A 42 -16.74 -15.79 3.98
C LEU A 42 -16.72 -16.90 5.04
N SER A 43 -16.42 -18.13 4.62
CA SER A 43 -16.06 -19.20 5.57
C SER A 43 -14.78 -18.83 6.33
N PRO A 44 -14.47 -19.50 7.45
CA PRO A 44 -13.20 -19.29 8.15
C PRO A 44 -11.97 -19.44 7.25
N GLU A 45 -11.96 -20.46 6.38
CA GLU A 45 -10.87 -20.71 5.44
C GLU A 45 -10.82 -19.63 4.35
N GLY A 46 -11.98 -19.26 3.80
CA GLY A 46 -12.09 -18.19 2.81
C GLY A 46 -11.63 -16.85 3.36
N SER A 47 -11.89 -16.58 4.64
CA SER A 47 -11.41 -15.40 5.36
C SER A 47 -9.88 -15.36 5.42
N VAL A 48 -9.23 -16.48 5.75
CA VAL A 48 -7.76 -16.55 5.79
C VAL A 48 -7.17 -16.32 4.40
N VAL A 49 -7.74 -16.94 3.36
CA VAL A 49 -7.31 -16.75 1.97
C VAL A 49 -7.47 -15.30 1.54
N TYR A 50 -8.63 -14.69 1.79
CA TYR A 50 -8.90 -13.29 1.47
C TYR A 50 -7.90 -12.34 2.17
N ALA A 51 -7.66 -12.56 3.45
CA ALA A 51 -6.73 -11.75 4.23
C ALA A 51 -5.28 -11.90 3.71
N ALA A 52 -4.86 -13.11 3.34
CA ALA A 52 -3.54 -13.39 2.76
C ALA A 52 -3.37 -12.71 1.38
N ILE A 53 -4.42 -12.71 0.54
CA ILE A 53 -4.43 -11.96 -0.73
C ILE A 53 -4.21 -10.47 -0.47
N GLY A 54 -4.85 -9.89 0.55
CA GLY A 54 -4.62 -8.48 0.89
C GLY A 54 -3.16 -8.17 1.26
N ILE A 55 -2.50 -9.04 2.04
CA ILE A 55 -1.06 -8.90 2.32
C ILE A 55 -0.22 -9.05 1.04
N ALA A 56 -0.57 -9.98 0.15
CA ALA A 56 0.14 -10.15 -1.12
C ALA A 56 -0.02 -8.92 -2.04
N LEU A 57 -1.19 -8.26 -2.03
CA LEU A 57 -1.40 -7.00 -2.76
C LEU A 57 -0.56 -5.85 -2.18
N ILE A 58 -0.43 -5.76 -0.86
CA ILE A 58 0.48 -4.82 -0.20
C ILE A 58 1.93 -5.06 -0.67
N ALA A 59 2.37 -6.33 -0.68
CA ALA A 59 3.70 -6.69 -1.20
C ALA A 59 3.89 -6.25 -2.67
N ALA A 60 2.88 -6.46 -3.52
CA ALA A 60 2.94 -6.06 -4.93
C ALA A 60 3.06 -4.53 -5.11
N VAL A 61 2.43 -3.73 -4.25
CA VAL A 61 2.57 -2.27 -4.25
C VAL A 61 4.02 -1.87 -3.92
N TYR A 62 4.62 -2.46 -2.89
CA TYR A 62 6.03 -2.24 -2.54
C TYR A 62 6.98 -2.65 -3.66
N PHE A 63 6.67 -3.75 -4.36
CA PHE A 63 7.47 -4.14 -5.52
C PHE A 63 7.42 -3.08 -6.63
N GLY A 64 6.25 -2.49 -6.87
CA GLY A 64 6.10 -1.38 -7.80
C GLY A 64 7.01 -0.20 -7.43
N PHE A 65 7.06 0.17 -6.13
CA PHE A 65 7.97 1.22 -5.65
C PHE A 65 9.44 0.84 -5.84
N ALA A 66 9.80 -0.41 -5.56
CA ALA A 66 11.15 -0.92 -5.77
C ALA A 66 11.60 -0.81 -7.23
N VAL A 67 10.69 -1.01 -8.19
CA VAL A 67 10.98 -0.90 -9.63
C VAL A 67 11.01 0.55 -10.11
N MET A 68 10.13 1.41 -9.58
CA MET A 68 9.95 2.79 -10.07
C MET A 68 10.90 3.80 -9.42
N ASN A 69 11.42 3.55 -8.22
CA ASN A 69 12.26 4.49 -7.49
C ASN A 69 13.66 4.59 -8.12
N GLY A 70 14.23 5.80 -8.24
CA GLY A 70 15.54 6.01 -8.87
C GLY A 70 16.76 5.83 -7.96
N SER A 71 16.56 5.72 -6.64
CA SER A 71 17.62 5.59 -5.63
C SER A 71 17.88 4.11 -5.33
N PRO A 72 19.10 3.57 -5.56
CA PRO A 72 19.41 2.15 -5.31
C PRO A 72 19.16 1.71 -3.86
N ARG A 73 19.34 2.65 -2.90
CA ARG A 73 19.05 2.41 -1.49
C ARG A 73 17.57 2.17 -1.25
N ASP A 74 16.72 3.03 -1.82
CA ASP A 74 15.28 2.94 -1.63
C ASP A 74 14.73 1.70 -2.35
N GLN A 75 15.21 1.40 -3.56
CA GLN A 75 14.87 0.16 -4.26
C GLN A 75 15.16 -1.08 -3.41
N LEU A 76 16.31 -1.13 -2.73
CA LEU A 76 16.67 -2.26 -1.87
C LEU A 76 15.75 -2.35 -0.64
N VAL A 77 15.39 -1.23 -0.01
CA VAL A 77 14.45 -1.21 1.12
C VAL A 77 13.09 -1.74 0.67
N GLU A 78 12.53 -1.19 -0.40
CA GLU A 78 11.21 -1.57 -0.90
C GLU A 78 11.16 -3.04 -1.38
N PHE A 79 12.25 -3.53 -1.98
CA PHE A 79 12.37 -4.92 -2.38
C PHE A 79 12.41 -5.87 -1.18
N ASN A 80 13.13 -5.53 -0.11
CA ASN A 80 13.15 -6.33 1.11
C ASN A 80 11.77 -6.35 1.78
N VAL A 81 11.08 -5.21 1.82
CA VAL A 81 9.72 -5.12 2.38
C VAL A 81 8.72 -5.94 1.54
N THR A 82 8.85 -5.89 0.21
CA THR A 82 8.10 -6.78 -0.69
C THR A 82 8.29 -8.25 -0.31
N GLY A 83 9.54 -8.69 -0.17
CA GLY A 83 9.85 -10.07 0.21
C GLY A 83 9.26 -10.44 1.56
N LEU A 84 9.36 -9.55 2.55
CA LEU A 84 8.82 -9.78 3.89
C LEU A 84 7.29 -9.99 3.86
N PHE A 85 6.54 -9.12 3.17
CA PHE A 85 5.08 -9.26 3.09
C PHE A 85 4.64 -10.44 2.23
N ALA A 86 5.32 -10.72 1.11
CA ALA A 86 5.03 -11.89 0.29
C ALA A 86 5.22 -13.20 1.09
N LEU A 87 6.31 -13.29 1.86
CA LEU A 87 6.55 -14.43 2.73
C LEU A 87 5.53 -14.49 3.88
N ALA A 88 5.18 -13.36 4.49
CA ALA A 88 4.17 -13.33 5.55
C ALA A 88 2.80 -13.80 5.05
N ALA A 89 2.37 -13.42 3.83
CA ALA A 89 1.15 -13.94 3.22
C ALA A 89 1.21 -15.46 3.04
N LEU A 90 2.32 -15.97 2.49
CA LEU A 90 2.50 -17.40 2.24
C LEU A 90 2.54 -18.22 3.53
N LEU A 91 3.34 -17.81 4.51
CA LEU A 91 3.45 -18.49 5.81
C LEU A 91 2.15 -18.37 6.61
N GLY A 92 1.46 -17.23 6.49
CA GLY A 92 0.14 -17.02 7.08
C GLY A 92 -0.91 -17.97 6.54
N LEU A 93 -0.90 -18.20 5.23
CA LEU A 93 -1.82 -19.11 4.56
C LEU A 93 -1.48 -20.59 4.80
N LEU A 94 -0.18 -20.96 4.77
CA LEU A 94 0.25 -22.35 4.79
C LEU A 94 0.54 -22.91 6.18
N LEU A 95 1.00 -22.08 7.13
CA LEU A 95 1.51 -22.55 8.42
C LEU A 95 0.69 -22.04 9.59
N SER A 96 0.46 -20.72 9.69
CA SER A 96 -0.23 -20.15 10.84
C SER A 96 -0.96 -18.85 10.51
N PRO A 97 -2.30 -18.83 10.57
CA PRO A 97 -3.09 -17.64 10.24
C PRO A 97 -2.75 -16.39 11.06
N ILE A 98 -2.12 -16.53 12.23
CA ILE A 98 -1.72 -15.40 13.10
C ILE A 98 -0.67 -14.48 12.46
N VAL A 99 0.10 -14.99 11.49
CA VAL A 99 1.10 -14.20 10.76
C VAL A 99 0.43 -13.09 9.97
N ILE A 100 -0.79 -13.32 9.46
CA ILE A 100 -1.53 -12.37 8.63
C ILE A 100 -1.90 -11.08 9.40
N PRO A 101 -2.59 -11.12 10.56
CA PRO A 101 -2.88 -9.90 11.31
C PRO A 101 -1.60 -9.21 11.80
N ILE A 102 -0.55 -9.95 12.18
CA ILE A 102 0.75 -9.35 12.53
C ILE A 102 1.30 -8.54 11.36
N ALA A 103 1.25 -9.07 10.14
CA ALA A 103 1.68 -8.37 8.94
C ALA A 103 0.83 -7.10 8.69
N TYR A 104 -0.50 -7.16 8.86
CA TYR A 104 -1.35 -5.97 8.75
C TYR A 104 -0.96 -4.87 9.75
N PHE A 105 -0.69 -5.22 11.01
CA PHE A 105 -0.24 -4.25 12.01
C PHE A 105 1.14 -3.70 11.71
N ALA A 106 2.08 -4.54 11.26
CA ALA A 106 3.41 -4.12 10.85
C ALA A 106 3.34 -3.11 9.69
N HIS A 107 2.46 -3.36 8.70
CA HIS A 107 2.21 -2.42 7.61
C HIS A 107 1.61 -1.10 8.10
N ALA A 108 0.64 -1.13 9.02
CA ALA A 108 0.01 0.09 9.52
C ALA A 108 0.96 0.99 10.34
N LEU A 109 2.08 0.44 10.83
CA LEU A 109 3.06 1.15 11.66
C LEU A 109 4.22 1.78 10.85
N TRP A 110 4.43 1.32 9.62
CA TRP A 110 5.57 1.71 8.77
C TRP A 110 5.13 2.59 7.61
#